data_AF-A0A1E5L4B8-F1
#
_entry.id   AF-A0A1E5L4B8-F1
#
_cell.length_a   1.000
_cell.length_b   1.000
_cell.length_c   1.000
_cell.angle_alpha   90.00
_cell.angle_beta   90.00
_cell.angle_gamma   90.00
#
_symmetry.space_group_name_H-M   'P 1'
#
loop_
_entity.id
_entity.type
_entity.pdbx_description
1 polymer ?
#
loop_
_entity_poly.entity_id
_entity_poly.type
_entity_poly.pdbx_seq_one_letter_code
_entity_poly.pdbx_strand_id
1 'polypeptide(L)'
;MSNDSIETVAILDEVEQLAKKLSNVEFIQRYKRVEELVNQHDTIQKLLKDLKNAQYASIDSVQKQSVIDHLYKQLMDNPLFSEYMELQEQVENFLKDTIYIFTKTISPNISINEKSSGGCGGGCGGCH
;
A
#
# COMPACT_ATOMS: atom_id res chain seq x y z
N MET A 1 14.42 -34.79 13.88
CA MET A 1 13.77 -33.62 13.24
C MET A 1 12.44 -34.11 12.71
N SER A 2 11.34 -33.53 13.16
CA SER A 2 9.97 -34.03 12.93
C SER A 2 9.59 -33.87 11.45
N ASN A 3 8.87 -34.84 10.87
CA ASN A 3 8.45 -34.79 9.46
C ASN A 3 7.66 -33.51 9.12
N ASP A 4 6.86 -33.01 10.07
CA ASP A 4 6.13 -31.73 9.98
C ASP A 4 7.02 -30.52 9.66
N SER A 5 8.26 -30.51 10.17
CA SER A 5 9.18 -29.38 9.96
C SER A 5 9.79 -29.36 8.55
N ILE A 6 9.85 -30.51 7.87
CA ILE A 6 10.33 -30.59 6.48
C ILE A 6 9.20 -30.21 5.51
N GLU A 7 7.98 -30.68 5.77
CA GLU A 7 6.79 -30.33 4.97
C GLU A 7 6.46 -28.84 5.05
N THR A 8 6.59 -28.24 6.23
CA THR A 8 6.36 -26.79 6.41
C THR A 8 7.36 -25.95 5.61
N VAL A 9 8.63 -26.37 5.56
CA VAL A 9 9.66 -25.67 4.77
C VAL A 9 9.37 -25.75 3.27
N ALA A 10 8.97 -26.93 2.77
CA ALA A 10 8.60 -27.09 1.36
C ALA A 10 7.42 -26.19 0.95
N ILE A 11 6.39 -26.07 1.80
CA ILE A 11 5.25 -25.17 1.55
C ILE A 11 5.69 -23.70 1.52
N LEU A 12 6.59 -23.30 2.42
CA LEU A 12 7.12 -21.92 2.43
C LEU A 12 7.90 -21.61 1.15
N ASP A 13 8.68 -22.56 0.63
CA ASP A 13 9.38 -22.41 -0.64
C ASP A 13 8.40 -22.24 -1.81
N GLU A 14 7.30 -22.99 -1.84
CA GLU A 14 6.25 -22.83 -2.86
C GLU A 14 5.55 -21.47 -2.78
N VAL A 15 5.29 -20.98 -1.56
CA VAL A 15 4.73 -19.63 -1.34
C VAL A 15 5.72 -18.54 -1.79
N GLU A 16 7.02 -18.71 -1.53
CA GLU A 16 8.03 -17.78 -2.04
C GLU A 16 8.08 -17.77 -3.57
N GLN A 17 7.98 -18.94 -4.21
CA GLN A 17 7.89 -19.03 -5.66
C GLN A 17 6.63 -18.36 -6.21
N LEU A 18 5.50 -18.51 -5.53
CA LEU A 18 4.28 -17.79 -5.89
C LEU A 18 4.48 -16.28 -5.77
N ALA A 19 5.06 -15.78 -4.67
CA ALA A 19 5.34 -14.37 -4.48
C ALA A 19 6.25 -13.81 -5.60
N LYS A 20 7.25 -14.57 -6.03
CA LYS A 20 8.10 -14.22 -7.19
C LYS A 20 7.28 -14.11 -8.48
N LYS A 21 6.38 -15.07 -8.74
CA LYS A 21 5.48 -15.00 -9.91
C LYS A 21 4.56 -13.79 -9.85
N LEU A 22 3.95 -13.51 -8.70
CA LEU A 22 3.11 -12.34 -8.48
C LEU A 22 3.91 -11.05 -8.73
N SER A 23 5.16 -10.99 -8.27
CA SER A 23 6.01 -9.82 -8.47
C SER A 23 6.29 -9.50 -9.93
N ASN A 24 6.14 -10.47 -10.84
CA ASN A 24 6.34 -10.33 -12.29
C ASN A 24 5.07 -9.96 -13.06
N VAL A 25 3.92 -9.83 -12.39
CA VAL A 25 2.68 -9.38 -13.03
C VAL A 25 2.86 -7.93 -13.49
N GLU A 26 2.36 -7.63 -14.70
CA GLU A 26 2.62 -6.36 -15.40
C GLU A 26 2.28 -5.13 -14.56
N PHE A 27 1.10 -5.09 -13.94
CA PHE A 27 0.69 -3.92 -13.15
C PHE A 27 1.53 -3.76 -11.88
N ILE A 28 2.05 -4.84 -11.29
CA ILE A 28 2.98 -4.78 -10.13
C ILE A 28 4.34 -4.24 -10.58
N GLN A 29 4.83 -4.65 -11.75
CA GLN A 29 6.05 -4.10 -12.34
C GLN A 29 5.90 -2.63 -12.72
N ARG A 30 4.73 -2.24 -13.21
CA ARG A 30 4.39 -0.85 -13.48
C ARG A 30 4.32 -0.03 -12.19
N TYR A 31 3.65 -0.53 -11.15
CA TYR A 31 3.61 0.08 -9.82
C TYR A 31 5.02 0.38 -9.29
N LYS A 32 5.92 -0.62 -9.28
CA LYS A 32 7.31 -0.44 -8.82
C LYS A 32 8.05 0.68 -9.57
N ARG A 33 7.93 0.72 -10.90
CA ARG A 33 8.57 1.77 -11.70
C ARG A 33 7.99 3.15 -11.42
N VAL A 34 6.67 3.26 -11.30
CA VAL A 34 6.00 4.52 -11.01
C VAL A 34 6.33 4.99 -9.59
N GLU A 35 6.41 4.09 -8.61
CA GLU A 35 6.85 4.35 -7.24
C GLU A 35 8.28 4.92 -7.21
N GLU A 36 9.22 4.31 -7.96
CA GLU A 36 10.58 4.84 -8.11
C GLU A 36 10.60 6.26 -8.68
N LEU A 37 9.79 6.53 -9.73
CA LEU A 37 9.68 7.84 -10.34
C LEU A 37 9.09 8.88 -9.38
N VAL A 38 8.05 8.52 -8.63
CA VAL A 38 7.45 9.37 -7.58
C VAL A 38 8.47 9.70 -6.51
N ASN A 39 9.28 8.73 -6.08
CA ASN A 39 10.31 8.90 -5.07
C ASN A 39 11.46 9.82 -5.51
N GLN A 40 11.68 9.94 -6.83
CA GLN A 40 12.70 10.82 -7.42
C GLN A 40 12.14 12.19 -7.84
N HIS A 41 10.82 12.39 -7.79
CA HIS A 41 10.20 13.61 -8.28
C HIS A 41 10.12 14.69 -7.20
N ASP A 42 11.01 15.69 -7.27
CA ASP A 42 11.16 16.75 -6.26
C ASP A 42 9.84 17.45 -5.87
N THR A 43 9.02 17.84 -6.86
CA THR A 43 7.73 18.50 -6.59
C THR A 43 6.78 17.62 -5.79
N ILE A 44 6.66 16.34 -6.16
CA ILE A 44 5.78 15.40 -5.46
C ILE A 44 6.31 15.18 -4.04
N GLN A 45 7.61 14.97 -3.88
CA GLN A 45 8.23 14.79 -2.56
C GLN A 45 8.04 16.01 -1.65
N LYS A 46 8.17 17.22 -2.21
CA LYS A 46 7.89 18.45 -1.48
C LYS A 46 6.42 18.54 -1.04
N LEU A 47 5.48 18.28 -1.95
CA LEU A 47 4.04 18.29 -1.64
C LEU A 47 3.66 17.23 -0.60
N LEU A 48 4.23 16.02 -0.68
CA LEU A 48 4.03 14.97 0.32
C LEU A 48 4.57 15.39 1.71
N LYS A 49 5.73 16.05 1.74
CA LYS A 49 6.29 16.59 2.99
C LYS A 49 5.40 17.69 3.57
N ASP A 50 4.94 18.61 2.74
CA ASP A 50 4.05 19.70 3.15
C ASP A 50 2.70 19.16 3.65
N LEU A 51 2.17 18.14 2.98
CA LEU A 51 0.96 17.42 3.36
C LEU A 51 1.12 16.77 4.75
N LYS A 52 2.24 16.07 4.96
CA LYS A 52 2.57 15.47 6.27
C LYS A 52 2.68 16.53 7.36
N ASN A 53 3.33 17.65 7.08
CA ASN A 53 3.42 18.76 8.03
C ASN A 53 2.04 19.33 8.37
N ALA A 54 1.16 19.50 7.37
CA ALA A 54 -0.21 19.95 7.58
C ALA A 54 -1.02 18.95 8.43
N GLN A 55 -0.81 17.64 8.26
CA GLN A 55 -1.46 16.60 9.07
C GLN A 55 -1.04 16.64 10.55
N TYR A 56 0.16 17.10 10.88
CA TYR A 56 0.62 17.22 12.28
C TYR A 56 0.53 18.65 12.85
N ALA A 57 0.17 19.64 12.03
CA ALA A 57 0.02 21.02 12.47
C ALA A 57 -1.07 21.14 13.54
N SER A 58 -0.75 21.82 14.64
CA SER A 58 -1.69 22.18 15.70
C SER A 58 -2.43 23.48 15.35
N ILE A 59 -3.21 23.42 14.28
CA ILE A 59 -4.09 24.51 13.80
C ILE A 59 -5.55 24.08 13.90
N ASP A 60 -6.47 25.03 13.69
CA ASP A 60 -7.91 24.77 13.61
C ASP A 60 -8.23 23.64 12.62
N SER A 61 -9.17 22.76 12.97
CA SER A 61 -9.46 21.54 12.19
C SER A 61 -10.03 21.83 10.81
N VAL A 62 -10.82 22.91 10.65
CA VAL A 62 -11.38 23.30 9.35
C VAL A 62 -10.28 23.86 8.45
N GLN A 63 -9.42 24.72 9.01
CA GLN A 63 -8.27 25.25 8.28
C GLN A 63 -7.30 24.13 7.88
N LYS A 64 -7.04 23.19 8.79
CA LYS A 64 -6.22 22.01 8.53
C LYS A 64 -6.75 21.19 7.36
N GLN A 65 -8.04 20.87 7.37
CA GLN A 65 -8.64 20.09 6.30
C GLN A 65 -8.54 20.83 4.96
N SER A 66 -8.81 22.13 4.93
CA SER A 66 -8.70 22.93 3.70
C SER A 66 -7.29 22.93 3.11
N VAL A 67 -6.24 23.02 3.95
CA VAL A 67 -4.84 22.96 3.48
C VAL A 67 -4.51 21.55 2.96
N ILE A 68 -4.93 20.51 3.67
CA ILE A 68 -4.75 19.11 3.26
C ILE A 68 -5.42 18.85 1.91
N ASP A 69 -6.67 19.26 1.73
CA ASP A 69 -7.42 19.10 0.49
C ASP A 69 -6.74 19.82 -0.67
N HIS A 70 -6.23 21.03 -0.41
CA HIS A 70 -5.51 21.80 -1.42
C HIS A 70 -4.22 21.10 -1.86
N LEU A 71 -3.43 20.58 -0.93
CA LEU A 71 -2.18 19.85 -1.22
C LEU A 71 -2.46 18.53 -1.93
N TYR A 72 -3.49 17.80 -1.51
CA TYR A 72 -3.92 16.58 -2.20
C TYR A 72 -4.38 16.86 -3.63
N LYS A 73 -5.12 17.95 -3.85
CA LYS A 73 -5.52 18.34 -5.20
C LYS A 73 -4.30 18.61 -6.09
N GLN A 74 -3.31 19.35 -5.60
CA GLN A 74 -2.08 19.61 -6.35
C GLN A 74 -1.29 18.32 -6.66
N LEU A 75 -1.30 17.36 -5.73
CA LEU A 75 -0.71 16.04 -5.95
C LEU A 75 -1.46 15.28 -7.05
N MET A 76 -2.79 15.21 -6.98
CA MET A 76 -3.61 14.49 -7.98
C MET A 76 -3.61 15.16 -9.36
N ASP A 77 -3.39 16.47 -9.43
CA ASP A 77 -3.21 17.18 -10.71
C ASP A 77 -1.90 16.78 -11.42
N ASN A 78 -0.96 16.12 -10.72
CA ASN A 78 0.24 15.53 -11.33
C ASN A 78 -0.08 14.13 -11.91
N PRO A 79 0.06 13.91 -13.24
CA PRO A 79 -0.26 12.62 -13.86
C PRO A 79 0.51 11.43 -13.28
N LEU A 80 1.78 11.63 -12.90
CA LEU A 80 2.61 10.57 -12.32
C LEU A 80 2.09 10.13 -10.95
N PHE A 81 1.65 11.08 -10.12
CA PHE A 81 1.10 10.77 -8.80
C PHE A 81 -0.30 10.17 -8.90
N SER A 82 -1.14 10.66 -9.81
CA SER A 82 -2.46 10.06 -10.07
C SER A 82 -2.31 8.59 -10.50
N GLU A 83 -1.41 8.30 -11.45
CA GLU A 83 -1.11 6.93 -11.88
C GLU A 83 -0.57 6.07 -10.72
N TYR A 84 0.31 6.62 -9.89
CA TYR A 84 0.82 5.94 -8.69
C TYR A 84 -0.33 5.52 -7.77
N MET A 85 -1.27 6.42 -7.48
CA MET A 85 -2.40 6.14 -6.59
C MET A 85 -3.33 5.06 -7.15
N GLU A 86 -3.65 5.11 -8.45
CA GLU A 86 -4.46 4.09 -9.12
C GLU A 86 -3.80 2.71 -9.07
N LEU A 87 -2.49 2.66 -9.33
CA LEU A 87 -1.72 1.41 -9.26
C LEU A 87 -1.58 0.91 -7.83
N GLN A 88 -1.41 1.81 -6.85
CA GLN A 88 -1.33 1.44 -5.43
C GLN A 88 -2.64 0.77 -5.00
N GLU A 89 -3.79 1.35 -5.33
CA GLU A 89 -5.10 0.76 -5.03
C GLU A 89 -5.26 -0.62 -5.69
N GLN A 90 -4.86 -0.75 -6.96
CA GLN A 90 -4.92 -2.02 -7.67
C GLN A 90 -4.04 -3.10 -7.02
N VAL A 91 -2.82 -2.76 -6.60
CA VAL A 91 -1.90 -3.67 -5.89
C VAL A 91 -2.47 -4.07 -4.53
N GLU A 92 -3.00 -3.10 -3.76
CA GLU A 92 -3.60 -3.39 -2.46
C GLU A 92 -4.80 -4.33 -2.58
N ASN A 93 -5.70 -4.08 -3.53
CA ASN A 93 -6.87 -4.94 -3.76
C ASN A 93 -6.45 -6.35 -4.20
N PHE A 94 -5.47 -6.45 -5.10
CA PHE A 94 -4.94 -7.74 -5.53
C PHE A 94 -4.32 -8.55 -4.38
N LEU A 95 -3.58 -7.90 -3.49
CA LEU A 95 -2.99 -8.55 -2.32
C LEU A 95 -4.08 -8.96 -1.31
N LYS A 96 -5.10 -8.12 -1.09
CA LYS A 96 -6.25 -8.46 -0.26
C LYS A 96 -6.98 -9.70 -0.78
N ASP A 97 -7.25 -9.77 -2.08
CA ASP A 97 -7.89 -10.92 -2.71
C ASP A 97 -7.03 -12.19 -2.56
N THR A 98 -5.72 -12.06 -2.76
CA THR A 98 -4.78 -13.18 -2.58
C THR A 98 -4.80 -13.70 -1.15
N ILE A 99 -4.72 -12.81 -0.16
CA ILE A 99 -4.80 -13.15 1.27
C ILE A 99 -6.15 -13.80 1.60
N TYR A 100 -7.24 -13.24 1.07
CA TYR A 100 -8.58 -13.78 1.25
C TYR A 100 -8.70 -15.22 0.74
N ILE A 101 -8.19 -15.50 -0.45
CA ILE A 101 -8.18 -16.86 -1.03
C ILE A 101 -7.42 -17.82 -0.11
N PHE A 102 -6.18 -17.48 0.28
CA PHE A 102 -5.39 -18.32 1.19
C PHE A 102 -6.12 -18.62 2.50
N THR A 103 -6.72 -17.59 3.08
CA THR A 103 -7.45 -17.69 4.36
C THR A 103 -8.65 -18.60 4.22
N LYS A 104 -9.49 -18.39 3.20
CA LYS A 104 -10.70 -19.19 3.01
C LYS A 104 -10.40 -20.63 2.64
N THR A 105 -9.31 -20.90 1.94
CA THR A 105 -8.87 -22.25 1.63
C THR A 105 -8.39 -23.00 2.87
N ILE A 106 -7.60 -22.35 3.74
CA ILE A 106 -7.01 -23.00 4.93
C ILE A 106 -8.02 -23.08 6.08
N SER A 107 -8.79 -22.02 6.29
CA SER A 107 -9.78 -21.95 7.37
C SER A 107 -10.95 -21.05 7.00
N PRO A 108 -12.05 -21.63 6.49
CA PRO A 108 -13.23 -20.89 6.05
C PRO A 108 -13.83 -19.94 7.12
N ASN A 109 -13.59 -20.27 8.40
CA ASN A 109 -14.13 -19.58 9.57
C ASN A 109 -13.16 -18.57 10.21
N ILE A 110 -11.91 -18.46 9.73
CA ILE A 110 -11.00 -17.42 10.20
C ILE A 110 -11.36 -16.12 9.47
N SER A 111 -11.70 -15.09 10.25
CA SER A 111 -11.77 -13.72 9.79
C SER A 111 -10.40 -13.08 9.95
N ILE A 112 -9.77 -12.70 8.85
CA ILE A 112 -8.60 -11.82 8.92
C ILE A 112 -9.12 -10.41 9.18
N ASN A 113 -8.66 -9.80 10.28
CA ASN A 113 -8.87 -8.38 10.50
C ASN A 113 -8.12 -7.60 9.42
N GLU A 114 -8.85 -7.01 8.47
CA GLU A 114 -8.36 -6.13 7.41
C GLU A 114 -7.81 -4.78 7.93
N LYS A 115 -7.33 -4.72 9.17
CA LYS A 115 -6.68 -3.52 9.70
C LYS A 115 -5.22 -3.46 9.25
N SER A 116 -5.02 -3.41 7.94
CA SER A 116 -3.83 -2.80 7.34
C SER A 116 -4.26 -1.54 6.61
N SER A 117 -4.68 -0.52 7.38
CA SER A 117 -4.57 0.88 6.98
C SER A 117 -3.07 1.26 7.00
N GLY A 118 -2.30 0.64 6.11
CA GLY A 118 -0.84 0.63 6.12
C GLY A 118 -0.29 0.95 4.74
N GLY A 119 -0.87 1.94 4.08
CA GLY A 119 -0.49 2.47 2.77
C GLY A 119 -0.39 4.00 2.79
N CYS A 120 0.17 4.56 3.85
CA CYS A 120 0.87 5.83 3.79
C CYS A 120 2.25 5.55 4.37
N GLY A 121 3.30 5.79 3.58
CA GLY A 121 4.66 5.81 4.08
C GLY A 121 4.72 6.67 5.34
N GLY A 122 4.76 6.00 6.49
CA GLY A 122 4.79 6.60 7.82
C GLY A 122 3.48 7.26 8.28
N GLY A 123 2.58 6.46 8.85
CA GLY A 123 1.77 6.89 9.99
C GLY A 123 0.49 7.67 9.70
N CYS A 124 -0.41 7.13 8.90
CA CYS A 124 -1.84 7.48 9.02
C CYS A 124 -2.46 6.66 10.15
N GLY A 125 -2.28 7.15 11.38
CA GLY A 125 -3.08 6.75 12.54
C GLY A 125 -4.51 7.24 12.35
N GLY A 126 -5.46 6.33 12.46
CA GLY A 126 -6.87 6.58 12.15
C GLY A 126 -7.57 7.56 13.08
N CYS A 127 -8.70 8.08 12.58
CA CYS A 127 -9.80 8.60 13.38
C CYS A 127 -11.10 8.43 12.56
N HIS A 128 -11.97 7.55 13.11
CA HIS A 128 -13.43 7.36 12.93
C HIS A 128 -14.08 7.51 11.55
#